data_AF-A0A4Q4Y3H8-F1
#
_entry.id   AF-A0A4Q4Y3H8-F1
#
_cell.length_a   1.000
_cell.length_b   1.000
_cell.length_c   1.000
_cell.angle_alpha   90.00
_cell.angle_beta   90.00
_cell.angle_gamma   90.00
#
_symmetry.space_group_name_H-M   'P 1'
#
loop_
_entity.id
_entity.type
_entity.pdbx_description
1 polymer ?
#
loop_
_entity_poly.entity_id
_entity_poly.type
_entity_poly.pdbx_seq_one_letter_code
_entity_poly.pdbx_strand_id
1 'polypeptide(L)'
;MVVTSRWSVAVPNCSIQKWVFGTSFDPLSDKPQFIDAERPDTHFLSQADYRLWSKRIALGLQKAGLKPGDRVLLFSGNNMFTPVVFMGILMAGGIFTGANPSFVARELAYQLKDSGASLLIAADTSMDIALEAAGQAGLPKGRVYSFDATALDPSPGGKSSEVRHWTELLAPKEEAANFDWVEPADPKTTVCCLNYSSGTTGVPKGVITTHYNYVANGAGVIYTASLRPDYEDWRQRSRELCFLPLYHAYGQTFFTCNFPKVSIPVYIMASFNFEKMLQYIERFRINSITAVPPIVVALAKHPLSRKYDLSSIESIGCGAAPLGQEISDEVVKLWPVGAVTVRQGWGMTELTCSATAWDPNIISKSGSVGELSPNCKARIMKVDGSGEITTANEPGEFWVSGPTLMRSYWNKPEATKETIAVDADGTRWLKTGDIAYIERYGEGGLWHIVDRLKELIKVKGNQVAPAELEAVLLENKGVTDVAVVGVTINGEEAPRAYVVPNSAVKQSEKDIAKWMESKAVRYKWLLGGVKFVDAIPKNPSGKILRRALRDQAAKEVGDRKPSASKLA
;
A
#
# COMPACT_ATOMS: atom_id res chain seq x y z
N MET A 1 2.46 -10.32 26.78
CA MET A 1 3.84 -10.82 26.61
C MET A 1 4.39 -10.24 25.33
N VAL A 2 5.53 -9.54 25.37
CA VAL A 2 6.15 -8.97 24.16
C VAL A 2 6.83 -10.07 23.34
N VAL A 3 6.50 -10.15 22.06
CA VAL A 3 7.16 -10.98 21.06
C VAL A 3 8.13 -10.11 20.28
N THR A 4 9.37 -10.55 20.14
CA THR A 4 10.37 -9.87 19.31
C THR A 4 10.60 -10.69 18.05
N SER A 5 10.82 -10.03 16.91
CA SER A 5 11.21 -10.73 15.68
C SER A 5 12.46 -11.56 15.93
N ARG A 6 12.48 -12.81 15.43
CA ARG A 6 13.70 -13.63 15.42
C ARG A 6 14.76 -13.11 14.45
N TRP A 7 14.38 -12.18 13.56
CA TRP A 7 15.28 -11.55 12.63
C TRP A 7 15.72 -10.18 13.13
N SER A 8 17.01 -9.91 12.95
CA SER A 8 17.62 -8.61 13.22
C SER A 8 18.57 -8.28 12.08
N VAL A 9 18.48 -7.06 11.57
CA VAL A 9 19.35 -6.53 10.54
C VAL A 9 19.93 -5.19 10.98
N ALA A 10 21.17 -4.92 10.59
CA ALA A 10 21.76 -3.61 10.74
C ALA A 10 21.01 -2.60 9.85
N VAL A 11 20.57 -1.49 10.43
CA VAL A 11 19.91 -0.41 9.68
C VAL A 11 20.91 0.73 9.47
N PRO A 12 21.36 0.98 8.22
CA PRO A 12 22.25 2.09 7.93
C PRO A 12 21.63 3.43 8.35
N ASN A 13 22.37 4.24 9.11
CA ASN A 13 21.93 5.57 9.50
C ASN A 13 22.27 6.58 8.39
N CYS A 14 21.47 6.59 7.33
CA CYS A 14 21.68 7.47 6.17
C CYS A 14 20.35 7.90 5.53
N SER A 15 20.43 8.84 4.59
CA SER A 15 19.29 9.17 3.75
C SER A 15 18.86 8.00 2.86
N ILE A 16 17.64 8.09 2.31
CA ILE A 16 17.11 7.05 1.42
C ILE A 16 17.90 7.05 0.11
N GLN A 17 18.21 8.24 -0.43
CA GLN A 17 19.00 8.38 -1.64
C GLN A 17 20.41 7.79 -1.47
N LYS A 18 21.07 8.00 -0.33
CA LYS A 18 22.37 7.36 -0.03
C LYS A 18 22.24 5.85 0.13
N TRP A 19 21.17 5.38 0.76
CA TRP A 19 20.92 3.95 0.88
C TRP A 19 20.76 3.29 -0.49
N VAL A 20 19.94 3.85 -1.38
CA VAL A 20 19.68 3.31 -2.72
C VAL A 20 20.90 3.43 -3.65
N PHE A 21 21.55 4.60 -3.68
CA PHE A 21 22.57 4.92 -4.69
C PHE A 21 24.02 4.84 -4.21
N GLY A 22 24.28 4.70 -2.92
CA GLY A 22 25.62 4.92 -2.37
C GLY A 22 25.92 6.42 -2.31
N THR A 23 27.00 6.88 -2.96
CA THR A 23 27.33 8.31 -3.01
C THR A 23 26.68 9.03 -4.19
N SER A 24 26.85 10.36 -4.23
CA SER A 24 26.47 11.23 -5.36
C SER A 24 27.18 10.91 -6.67
N PHE A 25 28.29 10.18 -6.61
CA PHE A 25 29.27 10.07 -7.71
C PHE A 25 29.71 8.65 -8.02
N ASP A 26 29.56 7.69 -7.12
CA ASP A 26 29.99 6.30 -7.35
C ASP A 26 29.38 5.75 -8.65
N PRO A 27 30.11 4.93 -9.41
CA PRO A 27 29.56 4.36 -10.64
C PRO A 27 28.32 3.51 -10.33
N LEU A 28 27.30 3.67 -11.17
CA LEU A 28 26.06 2.89 -11.13
C LEU A 28 25.89 2.14 -12.45
N SER A 29 25.10 1.08 -12.43
CA SER A 29 24.88 0.26 -13.62
C SER A 29 24.08 1.00 -14.70
N ASP A 30 24.49 0.86 -15.95
CA ASP A 30 23.72 1.32 -17.12
C ASP A 30 22.61 0.32 -17.53
N LYS A 31 22.39 -0.75 -16.75
CA LYS A 31 21.28 -1.68 -16.98
C LYS A 31 19.93 -0.97 -16.71
N PRO A 32 18.88 -1.27 -17.49
CA PRO A 32 17.54 -0.72 -17.25
C PRO A 32 17.05 -0.98 -15.82
N GLN A 33 16.53 0.05 -15.17
CA GLN A 33 15.96 0.00 -13.83
C GLN A 33 14.45 0.27 -13.85
N PHE A 34 14.01 1.33 -14.54
CA PHE A 34 12.60 1.65 -14.74
C PHE A 34 12.27 1.61 -16.22
N ILE A 35 11.29 0.77 -16.58
CA ILE A 35 10.93 0.50 -17.96
C ILE A 35 9.45 0.79 -18.14
N ASP A 36 9.06 1.57 -19.15
CA ASP A 36 7.66 1.69 -19.57
C ASP A 36 7.22 0.33 -20.15
N ALA A 37 6.24 -0.32 -19.52
CA ALA A 37 5.80 -1.65 -19.95
C ALA A 37 5.18 -1.66 -21.36
N GLU A 38 4.67 -0.53 -21.84
CA GLU A 38 4.13 -0.39 -23.20
C GLU A 38 5.21 -0.11 -24.24
N ARG A 39 6.26 0.61 -23.85
CA ARG A 39 7.35 1.07 -24.76
C ARG A 39 8.75 0.66 -24.25
N PRO A 40 8.99 -0.62 -23.94
CA PRO A 40 10.17 -1.03 -23.16
C PRO A 40 11.51 -0.82 -23.87
N ASP A 41 11.52 -0.81 -25.20
CA ASP A 41 12.74 -0.71 -26.01
C ASP A 41 13.24 0.73 -26.18
N THR A 42 12.36 1.73 -25.99
CA THR A 42 12.66 3.16 -26.19
C THR A 42 12.49 3.99 -24.93
N HIS A 43 11.71 3.52 -23.97
CA HIS A 43 11.36 4.24 -22.74
C HIS A 43 11.82 3.47 -21.51
N PHE A 44 13.10 3.64 -21.19
CA PHE A 44 13.67 3.13 -19.96
C PHE A 44 14.68 4.11 -19.36
N LEU A 45 14.89 3.99 -18.06
CA LEU A 45 15.96 4.65 -17.33
C LEU A 45 16.83 3.56 -16.71
N SER A 46 18.15 3.65 -16.92
CA SER A 46 19.12 2.84 -16.19
C SER A 46 19.19 3.23 -14.70
N GLN A 47 19.94 2.48 -13.90
CA GLN A 47 20.22 2.87 -12.50
C GLN A 47 21.03 4.19 -12.45
N ALA A 48 21.96 4.39 -13.38
CA ALA A 48 22.69 5.65 -13.53
C ALA A 48 21.76 6.80 -13.94
N ASP A 49 20.84 6.58 -14.89
CA ASP A 49 19.83 7.56 -15.27
C ASP A 49 18.89 7.88 -14.11
N TYR A 50 18.45 6.89 -13.34
CA TYR A 50 17.59 7.12 -12.19
C TYR A 50 18.21 8.14 -11.23
N ARG A 51 19.48 7.94 -10.83
CA ARG A 51 20.19 8.91 -9.99
C ARG A 51 20.33 10.25 -10.69
N LEU A 52 20.83 10.27 -11.93
CA LEU A 52 21.11 11.51 -12.65
C LEU A 52 19.84 12.36 -12.85
N TRP A 53 18.74 11.75 -13.29
CA TRP A 53 17.47 12.43 -13.47
C TRP A 53 16.90 12.94 -12.15
N SER A 54 17.06 12.20 -11.05
CA SER A 54 16.67 12.69 -9.72
C SER A 54 17.50 13.91 -9.29
N LYS A 55 18.80 13.93 -9.57
CA LYS A 55 19.65 15.12 -9.35
C LYS A 55 19.19 16.30 -10.21
N ARG A 56 18.77 16.06 -11.45
CA ARG A 56 18.21 17.11 -12.34
C ARG A 56 16.95 17.73 -11.74
N ILE A 57 16.03 16.90 -11.26
CA ILE A 57 14.82 17.36 -10.57
C ILE A 57 15.17 18.11 -9.28
N ALA A 58 16.14 17.61 -8.51
CA ALA A 58 16.53 18.25 -7.25
C ALA A 58 16.99 19.69 -7.47
N LEU A 59 17.90 19.90 -8.42
CA LEU A 59 18.38 21.23 -8.81
C LEU A 59 17.27 22.11 -9.37
N GLY A 60 16.41 21.57 -10.25
CA GLY A 60 15.31 22.35 -10.81
C GLY A 60 14.29 22.77 -9.76
N LEU A 61 13.99 21.92 -8.79
CA LEU A 61 13.14 22.28 -7.64
C LEU A 61 13.77 23.38 -6.79
N GLN A 62 15.08 23.31 -6.50
CA GLN A 62 15.80 24.36 -5.78
C GLN A 62 15.77 25.70 -6.55
N LYS A 63 15.98 25.67 -7.87
CA LYS A 63 15.86 26.85 -8.74
C LYS A 63 14.44 27.40 -8.81
N ALA A 64 13.44 26.52 -8.74
CA ALA A 64 12.04 26.89 -8.59
C ALA A 64 11.71 27.42 -7.18
N GLY A 65 12.69 27.48 -6.27
CA GLY A 65 12.57 28.07 -4.94
C GLY A 65 12.09 27.11 -3.84
N LEU A 66 12.20 25.79 -4.04
CA LEU A 66 11.97 24.81 -2.99
C LEU A 66 13.04 24.97 -1.90
N LYS A 67 12.63 25.11 -0.64
CA LYS A 67 13.53 25.17 0.52
C LYS A 67 13.57 23.82 1.25
N PRO A 68 14.67 23.51 1.97
CA PRO A 68 14.70 22.33 2.83
C PRO A 68 13.50 22.28 3.79
N GLY A 69 12.81 21.14 3.85
CA GLY A 69 11.60 20.92 4.65
C GLY A 69 10.29 21.35 3.97
N ASP A 70 10.32 21.99 2.80
CA ASP A 70 9.12 22.24 2.01
C ASP A 70 8.53 20.94 1.47
N ARG A 71 7.21 20.91 1.29
CA ARG A 71 6.49 19.73 0.77
C ARG A 71 6.20 19.90 -0.71
N VAL A 72 6.43 18.86 -1.49
CA VAL A 72 6.02 18.77 -2.90
C VAL A 72 4.98 17.67 -3.02
N LEU A 73 3.79 18.03 -3.50
CA LEU A 73 2.70 17.08 -3.70
C LEU A 73 2.73 16.52 -5.12
N LEU A 74 2.69 15.20 -5.23
CA LEU A 74 2.50 14.48 -6.50
C LEU A 74 1.07 13.94 -6.57
N PHE A 75 0.29 14.42 -7.54
CA PHE A 75 -1.06 13.96 -7.84
C PHE A 75 -1.08 13.28 -9.21
N SER A 76 -0.70 12.00 -9.23
CA SER A 76 -0.60 11.24 -10.49
C SER A 76 -0.83 9.75 -10.26
N GLY A 77 -1.21 9.06 -11.33
CA GLY A 77 -1.16 7.60 -11.40
C GLY A 77 0.28 7.10 -11.48
N ASN A 78 0.45 5.84 -11.90
CA ASN A 78 1.79 5.32 -12.09
C ASN A 78 2.43 5.93 -13.33
N ASN A 79 3.71 6.28 -13.22
CA ASN A 79 4.51 6.85 -14.28
C ASN A 79 5.97 6.44 -14.04
N MET A 80 6.72 6.12 -15.09
CA MET A 80 8.12 5.70 -14.98
C MET A 80 9.04 6.76 -14.36
N PHE A 81 8.64 8.04 -14.38
CA PHE A 81 9.35 9.15 -13.75
C PHE A 81 8.90 9.46 -12.32
N THR A 82 7.86 8.80 -11.80
CA THR A 82 7.45 8.96 -10.39
C THR A 82 8.60 8.66 -9.42
N PRO A 83 9.40 7.58 -9.58
CA PRO A 83 10.59 7.36 -8.76
C PRO A 83 11.60 8.52 -8.86
N VAL A 84 11.81 9.06 -10.07
CA VAL A 84 12.72 10.17 -10.33
C VAL A 84 12.29 11.42 -9.54
N VAL A 85 11.01 11.78 -9.63
CA VAL A 85 10.42 12.90 -8.90
C VAL A 85 10.53 12.68 -7.39
N PHE A 86 10.20 11.48 -6.93
CA PHE A 86 10.30 11.08 -5.52
C PHE A 86 11.71 11.33 -4.97
N MET A 87 12.74 10.74 -5.58
CA MET A 87 14.12 10.91 -5.13
C MET A 87 14.65 12.33 -5.33
N GLY A 88 14.23 13.01 -6.40
CA GLY A 88 14.64 14.40 -6.67
C GLY A 88 14.15 15.37 -5.60
N ILE A 89 12.91 15.19 -5.10
CA ILE A 89 12.37 15.97 -3.99
C ILE A 89 13.24 15.77 -2.73
N LEU A 90 13.60 14.52 -2.42
CA LEU A 90 14.43 14.21 -1.25
C LEU A 90 15.85 14.78 -1.38
N MET A 91 16.47 14.63 -2.55
CA MET A 91 17.80 15.17 -2.84
C MET A 91 17.83 16.71 -2.79
N ALA A 92 16.71 17.37 -3.07
CA ALA A 92 16.57 18.83 -2.90
C ALA A 92 16.44 19.26 -1.42
N GLY A 93 16.26 18.32 -0.49
CA GLY A 93 15.94 18.56 0.91
C GLY A 93 14.44 18.75 1.18
N GLY A 94 13.59 18.50 0.19
CA GLY A 94 12.14 18.56 0.32
C GLY A 94 11.53 17.29 0.92
N ILE A 95 10.21 17.37 1.17
CA ILE A 95 9.39 16.29 1.70
C ILE A 95 8.36 15.89 0.64
N PHE A 96 8.34 14.60 0.29
CA PHE A 96 7.38 14.07 -0.66
C PHE A 96 5.99 13.88 -0.02
N THR A 97 4.92 14.16 -0.76
CA THR A 97 3.57 13.69 -0.41
C THR A 97 2.83 13.22 -1.66
N GLY A 98 2.37 11.97 -1.65
CA GLY A 98 1.58 11.40 -2.73
C GLY A 98 0.08 11.57 -2.49
N ALA A 99 -0.66 11.98 -3.50
CA ALA A 99 -2.13 12.04 -3.47
C ALA A 99 -2.74 10.96 -4.35
N ASN A 100 -3.89 10.46 -3.92
CA ASN A 100 -4.65 9.48 -4.69
C ASN A 100 -5.14 10.13 -6.01
N PRO A 101 -4.81 9.58 -7.19
CA PRO A 101 -5.17 10.17 -8.49
C PRO A 101 -6.68 10.23 -8.75
N SER A 102 -7.49 9.53 -7.97
CA SER A 102 -8.95 9.56 -8.05
C SER A 102 -9.60 10.65 -7.19
N PHE A 103 -8.82 11.46 -6.46
CA PHE A 103 -9.37 12.55 -5.68
C PHE A 103 -10.09 13.58 -6.55
N VAL A 104 -11.21 14.08 -6.03
CA VAL A 104 -11.85 15.30 -6.55
C VAL A 104 -11.14 16.55 -5.98
N ALA A 105 -11.40 17.72 -6.58
CA ALA A 105 -10.68 18.95 -6.25
C ALA A 105 -10.69 19.30 -4.75
N ARG A 106 -11.83 19.15 -4.07
CA ARG A 106 -11.96 19.41 -2.62
C ARG A 106 -11.07 18.50 -1.76
N GLU A 107 -10.87 17.25 -2.16
CA GLU A 107 -10.08 16.25 -1.41
C GLU A 107 -8.59 16.52 -1.61
N LEU A 108 -8.20 16.84 -2.84
CA LEU A 108 -6.85 17.28 -3.16
C LEU A 108 -6.51 18.61 -2.47
N ALA A 109 -7.44 19.57 -2.47
CA ALA A 109 -7.29 20.86 -1.79
C ALA A 109 -7.10 20.70 -0.28
N TYR A 110 -7.81 19.74 0.33
CA TYR A 110 -7.61 19.41 1.74
C TYR A 110 -6.15 18.97 1.98
N GLN A 111 -5.63 18.01 1.19
CA GLN A 111 -4.26 17.52 1.38
C GLN A 111 -3.21 18.60 1.09
N LEU A 112 -3.42 19.44 0.06
CA LEU A 112 -2.54 20.58 -0.23
C LEU A 112 -2.45 21.54 0.97
N LYS A 113 -3.59 21.91 1.57
CA LYS A 113 -3.64 22.78 2.74
C LYS A 113 -3.01 22.13 3.97
N ASP A 114 -3.39 20.90 4.29
CA ASP A 114 -2.95 20.21 5.50
C ASP A 114 -1.44 19.91 5.47
N SER A 115 -0.92 19.46 4.33
CA SER A 115 0.52 19.23 4.14
C SER A 115 1.31 20.53 4.01
N GLY A 116 0.64 21.64 3.65
CA GLY A 116 1.28 22.90 3.30
C GLY A 116 2.26 22.75 2.14
N ALA A 117 1.90 21.99 1.11
CA ALA A 117 2.74 21.81 -0.08
C ALA A 117 2.96 23.14 -0.80
N SER A 118 4.22 23.45 -1.13
CA SER A 118 4.60 24.68 -1.83
C SER A 118 4.73 24.50 -3.34
N LEU A 119 4.69 23.25 -3.82
CA LEU A 119 4.63 22.88 -5.23
C LEU A 119 3.67 21.69 -5.43
N LEU A 120 2.99 21.70 -6.58
CA LEU A 120 2.12 20.62 -7.05
C LEU A 120 2.61 20.12 -8.40
N ILE A 121 2.89 18.83 -8.49
CA ILE A 121 3.14 18.12 -9.75
C ILE A 121 1.92 17.22 -9.97
N ALA A 122 1.17 17.45 -11.05
CA ALA A 122 -0.09 16.77 -11.31
C ALA A 122 -0.10 16.14 -12.69
N ALA A 123 -0.73 14.96 -12.82
CA ALA A 123 -0.92 14.32 -14.11
C ALA A 123 -1.58 15.29 -15.10
N ASP A 124 -1.08 15.35 -16.34
CA ASP A 124 -1.64 16.20 -17.39
C ASP A 124 -3.15 15.98 -17.58
N THR A 125 -3.56 14.71 -17.55
CA THR A 125 -4.97 14.28 -17.65
C THR A 125 -5.86 14.70 -16.48
N SER A 126 -5.29 15.23 -15.40
CA SER A 126 -5.99 15.64 -14.17
C SER A 126 -5.75 17.12 -13.84
N MET A 127 -5.28 17.91 -14.81
CA MET A 127 -4.85 19.28 -14.58
C MET A 127 -5.99 20.21 -14.15
N ASP A 128 -7.20 20.03 -14.67
CA ASP A 128 -8.35 20.86 -14.27
C ASP A 128 -8.67 20.71 -12.77
N ILE A 129 -8.69 19.46 -12.29
CA ILE A 129 -8.87 19.13 -10.87
C ILE A 129 -7.71 19.73 -10.04
N ALA A 130 -6.48 19.61 -10.53
CA ALA A 130 -5.29 20.12 -9.86
C ALA A 130 -5.31 21.65 -9.72
N LEU A 131 -5.71 22.37 -10.77
CA LEU A 131 -5.81 23.83 -10.78
C LEU A 131 -6.94 24.33 -9.89
N GLU A 132 -8.10 23.67 -9.91
CA GLU A 132 -9.21 23.98 -9.00
C GLU A 132 -8.76 23.78 -7.54
N ALA A 133 -8.13 22.65 -7.24
CA ALA A 133 -7.63 22.35 -5.90
C ALA A 133 -6.54 23.33 -5.44
N ALA A 134 -5.61 23.69 -6.33
CA ALA A 134 -4.57 24.68 -6.08
C ALA A 134 -5.18 26.05 -5.76
N GLY A 135 -6.18 26.49 -6.53
CA GLY A 135 -6.94 27.71 -6.27
C GLY A 135 -7.63 27.69 -4.89
N GLN A 136 -8.32 26.59 -4.56
CA GLN A 136 -8.94 26.41 -3.25
C GLN A 136 -7.92 26.42 -2.10
N ALA A 137 -6.70 25.92 -2.34
CA ALA A 137 -5.59 25.85 -1.39
C ALA A 137 -4.75 27.14 -1.30
N GLY A 138 -4.96 28.11 -2.20
CA GLY A 138 -4.14 29.31 -2.29
C GLY A 138 -2.74 29.07 -2.88
N LEU A 139 -2.53 27.95 -3.58
CA LEU A 139 -1.28 27.65 -4.27
C LEU A 139 -1.26 28.38 -5.63
N PRO A 140 -0.29 29.27 -5.90
CA PRO A 140 -0.24 30.00 -7.17
C PRO A 140 -0.10 29.07 -8.37
N LYS A 141 -0.75 29.38 -9.50
CA LYS A 141 -0.66 28.59 -10.76
C LYS A 141 0.78 28.36 -11.21
N GLY A 142 1.67 29.32 -10.98
CA GLY A 142 3.10 29.18 -11.26
C GLY A 142 3.82 28.13 -10.40
N ARG A 143 3.20 27.56 -9.37
CA ARG A 143 3.73 26.46 -8.55
C ARG A 143 3.16 25.09 -8.94
N VAL A 144 2.34 25.04 -9.99
CA VAL A 144 1.73 23.81 -10.53
C VAL A 144 2.44 23.42 -11.81
N TYR A 145 2.80 22.13 -11.94
CA TYR A 145 3.46 21.56 -13.10
C TYR A 145 2.67 20.37 -13.65
N SER A 146 2.53 20.31 -14.98
CA SER A 146 1.95 19.15 -15.67
C SER A 146 2.94 17.99 -15.76
N PHE A 147 2.47 16.77 -15.53
CA PHE A 147 3.27 15.55 -15.44
C PHE A 147 2.73 14.45 -16.34
N ASP A 148 3.60 13.91 -17.20
CA ASP A 148 3.31 12.78 -18.07
C ASP A 148 4.57 11.95 -18.32
N ALA A 149 4.49 10.94 -19.20
CA ALA A 149 5.59 10.03 -19.51
C ALA A 149 6.34 10.41 -20.80
N THR A 150 6.21 11.66 -21.27
CA THR A 150 6.74 12.10 -22.58
C THR A 150 8.15 12.69 -22.51
N ALA A 151 8.81 12.68 -21.35
CA ALA A 151 10.13 13.30 -21.19
C ALA A 151 11.26 12.67 -22.01
N LEU A 152 11.05 11.47 -22.55
CA LEU A 152 11.96 10.81 -23.51
C LEU A 152 11.46 10.90 -24.96
N ASP A 153 10.25 11.43 -25.19
CA ASP A 153 9.72 11.64 -26.53
C ASP A 153 10.43 12.84 -27.20
N PRO A 154 10.44 12.94 -28.55
CA PRO A 154 11.06 14.06 -29.26
C PRO A 154 10.47 15.44 -28.93
N SER A 155 9.21 15.48 -28.45
CA SER A 155 8.52 16.72 -28.08
C SER A 155 7.75 16.52 -26.76
N PRO A 156 8.45 16.61 -25.60
CA PRO A 156 7.83 16.44 -24.29
C PRO A 156 6.74 17.49 -24.01
N GLY A 157 5.67 17.11 -23.31
CA GLY A 157 4.61 18.02 -22.87
C GLY A 157 3.74 18.57 -24.00
N GLY A 158 3.64 17.86 -25.13
CA GLY A 158 2.90 18.32 -26.33
C GLY A 158 1.38 18.48 -26.16
N LYS A 159 0.81 18.11 -25.01
CA LYS A 159 -0.59 18.41 -24.67
C LYS A 159 -0.68 19.78 -23.99
N SER A 160 -1.50 20.65 -24.59
CA SER A 160 -1.73 22.04 -24.21
C SER A 160 -2.32 22.17 -22.81
N SER A 161 -1.47 22.22 -21.79
CA SER A 161 -1.83 22.78 -20.49
C SER A 161 -1.34 24.22 -20.40
N GLU A 162 -2.13 25.13 -19.85
CA GLU A 162 -1.70 26.51 -19.58
C GLU A 162 -0.68 26.61 -18.42
N VAL A 163 -0.15 25.48 -17.96
CA VAL A 163 0.86 25.38 -16.91
C VAL A 163 2.16 24.85 -17.49
N ARG A 164 3.23 25.07 -16.74
CA ARG A 164 4.57 24.61 -17.11
C ARG A 164 4.63 23.09 -17.08
N HIS A 165 5.34 22.50 -18.03
CA HIS A 165 5.56 21.06 -18.03
C HIS A 165 6.66 20.71 -17.01
N TRP A 166 6.57 19.55 -16.36
CA TRP A 166 7.52 19.13 -15.32
C TRP A 166 8.96 19.00 -15.84
N THR A 167 9.16 18.81 -17.15
CA THR A 167 10.50 18.76 -17.75
C THR A 167 11.25 20.08 -17.60
N GLU A 168 10.57 21.20 -17.35
CA GLU A 168 11.23 22.47 -16.99
C GLU A 168 11.95 22.41 -15.63
N LEU A 169 11.60 21.44 -14.77
CA LEU A 169 12.33 21.14 -13.54
C LEU A 169 13.58 20.27 -13.79
N LEU A 170 13.85 19.83 -15.02
CA LEU A 170 15.05 19.06 -15.31
C LEU A 170 16.22 20.00 -15.58
N ALA A 171 17.06 20.23 -14.58
CA ALA A 171 18.32 20.95 -14.78
C ALA A 171 19.22 20.29 -15.85
N PRO A 172 20.16 21.03 -16.48
CA PRO A 172 21.12 20.46 -17.43
C PRO A 172 21.87 19.25 -16.85
N LYS A 173 22.14 18.24 -17.70
CA LYS A 173 22.80 17.00 -17.27
C LYS A 173 24.17 17.25 -16.64
N GLU A 174 24.95 18.16 -17.22
CA GLU A 174 26.30 18.50 -16.75
C GLU A 174 26.29 19.12 -15.34
N GLU A 175 25.31 19.98 -15.05
CA GLU A 175 25.13 20.57 -13.72
C GLU A 175 24.70 19.49 -12.71
N ALA A 176 23.74 18.65 -13.09
CA ALA A 176 23.27 17.56 -12.25
C ALA A 176 24.32 16.48 -12.01
N ALA A 177 25.24 16.23 -12.96
CA ALA A 177 26.34 15.29 -12.77
C ALA A 177 27.23 15.72 -11.60
N ASN A 178 27.47 17.04 -11.45
CA ASN A 178 28.30 17.64 -10.41
C ASN A 178 27.56 17.97 -9.10
N PHE A 179 26.23 17.85 -9.07
CA PHE A 179 25.46 18.12 -7.85
C PHE A 179 25.79 17.11 -6.76
N ASP A 180 26.20 17.58 -5.58
CA ASP A 180 26.33 16.73 -4.39
C ASP A 180 25.11 16.96 -3.50
N TRP A 181 24.28 15.93 -3.28
CA TRP A 181 23.16 16.10 -2.36
C TRP A 181 23.69 16.14 -0.93
N VAL A 182 22.98 16.87 -0.07
CA VAL A 182 23.37 17.00 1.33
C VAL A 182 22.70 15.89 2.12
N GLU A 183 23.50 15.08 2.83
CA GLU A 183 22.95 14.13 3.79
C GLU A 183 22.27 14.88 4.95
N PRO A 184 21.11 14.39 5.45
CA PRO A 184 20.44 15.00 6.58
C PRO A 184 21.31 14.88 7.84
N ALA A 185 21.29 15.91 8.69
CA ALA A 185 22.05 15.93 9.94
C ALA A 185 21.70 14.73 10.85
N ASP A 186 20.43 14.33 10.88
CA ASP A 186 19.99 13.10 11.52
C ASP A 186 18.86 12.42 10.73
N PRO A 187 19.15 11.34 9.98
CA PRO A 187 18.14 10.59 9.24
C PRO A 187 16.99 10.05 10.10
N LYS A 188 17.19 9.88 11.42
CA LYS A 188 16.15 9.39 12.34
C LYS A 188 15.07 10.41 12.61
N THR A 189 15.38 11.70 12.46
CA THR A 189 14.46 12.80 12.75
C THR A 189 14.07 13.61 11.52
N THR A 190 14.90 13.61 10.47
CA THR A 190 14.57 14.28 9.20
C THR A 190 13.45 13.57 8.44
N VAL A 191 12.37 14.31 8.21
CA VAL A 191 11.19 13.85 7.48
C VAL A 191 11.52 13.72 6.00
N CYS A 192 11.10 12.61 5.40
CA CYS A 192 11.22 12.40 3.95
C CYS A 192 9.85 12.37 3.26
N CYS A 193 8.82 11.85 3.94
CA CYS A 193 7.50 11.67 3.36
C CYS A 193 6.38 12.05 4.33
N LEU A 194 5.32 12.64 3.78
CA LEU A 194 3.99 12.70 4.38
C LEU A 194 3.05 11.81 3.56
N ASN A 195 2.93 10.55 3.96
CA ASN A 195 1.97 9.64 3.35
C ASN A 195 0.63 9.77 4.07
N TYR A 196 -0.44 10.12 3.34
CA TYR A 196 -1.74 10.32 3.95
C TYR A 196 -2.43 8.98 4.17
N SER A 197 -2.64 8.61 5.44
CA SER A 197 -3.44 7.45 5.79
C SER A 197 -4.91 7.86 5.80
N SER A 198 -5.77 7.03 5.22
CA SER A 198 -7.22 7.29 5.17
C SER A 198 -7.90 7.21 6.54
N GLY A 199 -7.14 6.99 7.62
CA GLY A 199 -7.63 6.86 8.99
C GLY A 199 -8.60 5.69 9.19
N THR A 200 -8.73 5.26 10.44
CA THR A 200 -9.85 4.39 10.82
C THR A 200 -11.11 5.23 11.11
N THR A 201 -10.98 6.48 11.57
CA THR A 201 -12.07 7.23 12.18
C THR A 201 -12.39 8.61 11.57
N GLY A 202 -11.74 9.05 10.48
CA GLY A 202 -11.93 10.42 10.00
C GLY A 202 -11.27 10.83 8.67
N VAL A 203 -10.95 12.12 8.58
CA VAL A 203 -10.28 12.77 7.44
C VAL A 203 -8.84 12.26 7.31
N PRO A 204 -8.28 12.12 6.08
CA PRO A 204 -6.91 11.62 5.91
C PRO A 204 -5.87 12.40 6.73
N LYS A 205 -4.93 11.68 7.35
CA LYS A 205 -3.88 12.23 8.21
C LYS A 205 -2.51 12.05 7.58
N GLY A 206 -1.70 13.10 7.51
CA GLY A 206 -0.32 12.99 7.05
C GLY A 206 0.54 12.22 8.05
N VAL A 207 1.06 11.07 7.67
CA VAL A 207 1.97 10.26 8.50
C VAL A 207 3.39 10.74 8.28
N ILE A 208 4.04 11.26 9.34
CA ILE A 208 5.43 11.70 9.27
C ILE A 208 6.34 10.48 9.27
N THR A 209 6.99 10.25 8.13
CA THR A 209 7.96 9.17 7.95
C THR A 209 9.35 9.76 7.71
N THR A 210 10.35 9.30 8.45
CA THR A 210 11.73 9.79 8.35
C THR A 210 12.55 8.97 7.36
N HIS A 211 13.72 9.48 6.96
CA HIS A 211 14.63 8.72 6.10
C HIS A 211 15.00 7.38 6.73
N TYR A 212 15.32 7.36 8.02
CA TYR A 212 15.66 6.13 8.74
C TYR A 212 14.51 5.12 8.76
N ASN A 213 13.25 5.57 8.87
CA ASN A 213 12.11 4.65 8.84
C ASN A 213 12.03 3.89 7.51
N TYR A 214 12.24 4.58 6.39
CA TYR A 214 12.30 3.96 5.05
C TYR A 214 13.47 3.01 4.90
N VAL A 215 14.67 3.43 5.31
CA VAL A 215 15.87 2.58 5.24
C VAL A 215 15.69 1.33 6.11
N ALA A 216 15.10 1.45 7.30
CA ALA A 216 14.79 0.32 8.16
C ALA A 216 13.79 -0.65 7.50
N ASN A 217 12.72 -0.12 6.90
CA ASN A 217 11.72 -0.94 6.23
C ASN A 217 12.33 -1.72 5.05
N GLY A 218 13.08 -1.02 4.19
CA GLY A 218 13.73 -1.60 3.02
C GLY A 218 14.83 -2.60 3.38
N ALA A 219 15.67 -2.29 4.38
CA ALA A 219 16.69 -3.22 4.88
C ALA A 219 16.07 -4.50 5.43
N GLY A 220 14.97 -4.40 6.18
CA GLY A 220 14.24 -5.56 6.68
C GLY A 220 13.67 -6.43 5.56
N VAL A 221 13.01 -5.82 4.57
CA VAL A 221 12.44 -6.54 3.41
C VAL A 221 13.52 -7.26 2.60
N ILE A 222 14.63 -6.57 2.29
CA ILE A 222 15.75 -7.15 1.53
C ILE A 222 16.43 -8.26 2.33
N TYR A 223 16.62 -8.07 3.64
CA TYR A 223 17.17 -9.08 4.51
C TYR A 223 16.35 -10.37 4.46
N THR A 224 15.03 -10.27 4.65
CA THR A 224 14.18 -11.47 4.63
C THR A 224 14.21 -12.17 3.27
N ALA A 225 14.25 -11.43 2.16
CA ALA A 225 14.43 -12.02 0.83
C ALA A 225 15.80 -12.73 0.69
N SER A 226 16.86 -12.17 1.29
CA SER A 226 18.22 -12.74 1.28
C SER A 226 18.38 -14.04 2.07
N LEU A 227 17.38 -14.44 2.85
CA LEU A 227 17.35 -15.75 3.50
C LEU A 227 17.11 -16.91 2.51
N ARG A 228 16.83 -16.61 1.24
CA ARG A 228 16.78 -17.62 0.17
C ARG A 228 18.16 -18.25 -0.06
N PRO A 229 18.27 -19.58 -0.16
CA PRO A 229 19.53 -20.26 -0.49
C PRO A 229 20.08 -19.85 -1.85
N ASP A 230 19.20 -19.58 -2.82
CA ASP A 230 19.52 -19.16 -4.18
C ASP A 230 19.41 -17.63 -4.38
N TYR A 231 19.52 -16.82 -3.32
CA TYR A 231 19.20 -15.40 -3.37
C TYR A 231 19.86 -14.65 -4.53
N GLU A 232 21.15 -14.88 -4.79
CA GLU A 232 21.86 -14.16 -5.85
C GLU A 232 21.36 -14.56 -7.25
N ASP A 233 21.15 -15.84 -7.49
CA ASP A 233 20.60 -16.34 -8.76
C ASP A 233 19.17 -15.82 -8.96
N TRP A 234 18.34 -15.91 -7.92
CA TRP A 234 16.99 -15.32 -7.91
C TRP A 234 17.03 -13.83 -8.22
N ARG A 235 17.87 -13.06 -7.53
CA ARG A 235 17.98 -11.61 -7.70
C ARG A 235 18.35 -11.24 -9.13
N GLN A 236 19.29 -11.95 -9.75
CA GLN A 236 19.74 -11.67 -11.13
C GLN A 236 18.64 -11.90 -12.18
N ARG A 237 17.86 -12.97 -11.99
CA ARG A 237 16.75 -13.33 -12.90
C ARG A 237 15.43 -12.63 -12.55
N SER A 238 15.34 -11.95 -11.40
CA SER A 238 14.14 -11.25 -10.99
C SER A 238 13.78 -10.08 -11.89
N ARG A 239 12.48 -9.96 -12.17
CA ARG A 239 11.84 -8.89 -12.95
C ARG A 239 10.51 -8.57 -12.30
N GLU A 240 10.26 -7.30 -12.03
CA GLU A 240 9.09 -6.86 -11.27
C GLU A 240 8.14 -6.02 -12.12
N LEU A 241 6.83 -6.21 -11.92
CA LEU A 241 5.79 -5.44 -12.60
C LEU A 241 5.07 -4.53 -11.60
N CYS A 242 5.22 -3.23 -11.76
CA CYS A 242 4.61 -2.22 -10.92
C CYS A 242 3.26 -1.78 -11.47
N PHE A 243 2.20 -2.40 -10.95
CA PHE A 243 0.82 -1.91 -11.08
C PHE A 243 0.25 -1.38 -9.76
N LEU A 244 0.97 -1.56 -8.63
CA LEU A 244 0.57 -0.96 -7.36
C LEU A 244 0.80 0.55 -7.39
N PRO A 245 -0.05 1.37 -6.76
CA PRO A 245 0.07 2.82 -6.86
C PRO A 245 1.34 3.34 -6.19
N LEU A 246 2.17 4.07 -6.95
CA LEU A 246 3.44 4.64 -6.49
C LEU A 246 3.28 5.83 -5.53
N TYR A 247 2.09 6.46 -5.49
CA TYR A 247 1.77 7.49 -4.50
C TYR A 247 1.55 6.91 -3.09
N HIS A 248 1.31 5.59 -2.99
CA HIS A 248 1.02 4.89 -1.74
C HIS A 248 2.26 4.15 -1.26
N ALA A 249 2.46 4.10 0.06
CA ALA A 249 3.69 3.58 0.67
C ALA A 249 4.07 2.16 0.24
N TYR A 250 3.08 1.31 -0.07
CA TYR A 250 3.33 -0.06 -0.57
C TYR A 250 4.00 -0.08 -1.94
N GLY A 251 3.44 0.63 -2.92
CA GLY A 251 4.07 0.76 -4.24
C GLY A 251 5.38 1.54 -4.15
N GLN A 252 5.38 2.61 -3.37
CA GLN A 252 6.53 3.48 -3.17
C GLN A 252 7.75 2.70 -2.62
N THR A 253 7.66 2.08 -1.43
CA THR A 253 8.80 1.40 -0.79
C THR A 253 9.39 0.29 -1.66
N PHE A 254 8.57 -0.58 -2.24
CA PHE A 254 9.04 -1.71 -3.05
C PHE A 254 9.64 -1.24 -4.37
N PHE A 255 8.87 -0.50 -5.16
CA PHE A 255 9.23 -0.22 -6.54
C PHE A 255 10.15 1.00 -6.69
N THR A 256 10.11 2.00 -5.80
CA THR A 256 10.99 3.19 -5.93
C THR A 256 12.31 3.07 -5.16
N CYS A 257 12.36 2.20 -4.14
CA CYS A 257 13.52 2.08 -3.25
C CYS A 257 14.10 0.66 -3.20
N ASN A 258 13.32 -0.35 -2.80
CA ASN A 258 13.86 -1.67 -2.49
C ASN A 258 14.38 -2.40 -3.72
N PHE A 259 13.60 -2.49 -4.80
CA PHE A 259 14.05 -3.16 -6.03
C PHE A 259 15.24 -2.43 -6.68
N PRO A 260 15.25 -1.09 -6.79
CA PRO A 260 16.46 -0.37 -7.23
C PRO A 260 17.68 -0.60 -6.34
N LYS A 261 17.51 -0.72 -5.02
CA LYS A 261 18.63 -0.99 -4.09
C LYS A 261 19.34 -2.31 -4.40
N VAL A 262 18.60 -3.32 -4.85
CA VAL A 262 19.14 -4.64 -5.21
C VAL A 262 19.24 -4.86 -6.72
N SER A 263 19.09 -3.80 -7.51
CA SER A 263 19.18 -3.78 -8.98
C SER A 263 18.22 -4.75 -9.69
N ILE A 264 17.01 -4.92 -9.15
CA ILE A 264 15.92 -5.64 -9.80
C ILE A 264 15.17 -4.64 -10.68
N PRO A 265 15.06 -4.86 -12.00
CA PRO A 265 14.36 -3.94 -12.90
C PRO A 265 12.85 -3.99 -12.69
N VAL A 266 12.21 -2.84 -12.89
CA VAL A 266 10.78 -2.61 -12.66
C VAL A 266 10.12 -2.13 -13.96
N TYR A 267 9.19 -2.93 -14.46
CA TYR A 267 8.29 -2.56 -15.55
C TYR A 267 7.10 -1.79 -14.97
N ILE A 268 6.91 -0.56 -15.40
CA ILE A 268 5.89 0.35 -14.88
C ILE A 268 4.64 0.22 -15.74
N MET A 269 3.55 -0.23 -15.12
CA MET A 269 2.22 -0.20 -15.72
C MET A 269 1.50 1.07 -15.25
N ALA A 270 1.27 2.00 -16.17
CA ALA A 270 0.71 3.32 -15.85
C ALA A 270 -0.71 3.25 -15.23
N SER A 271 -1.54 2.34 -15.75
CA SER A 271 -2.86 2.04 -15.23
C SER A 271 -3.11 0.53 -15.24
N PHE A 272 -3.75 0.03 -14.18
CA PHE A 272 -3.99 -1.39 -14.06
C PHE A 272 -4.94 -1.88 -15.15
N ASN A 273 -4.51 -2.89 -15.90
CA ASN A 273 -5.33 -3.67 -16.80
C ASN A 273 -4.95 -5.15 -16.64
N PHE A 274 -5.94 -5.99 -16.33
CA PHE A 274 -5.69 -7.39 -15.98
C PHE A 274 -5.13 -8.20 -17.14
N GLU A 275 -5.62 -8.01 -18.37
CA GLU A 275 -5.13 -8.75 -19.53
C GLU A 275 -3.71 -8.31 -19.91
N LYS A 276 -3.43 -6.99 -19.90
CA LYS A 276 -2.06 -6.47 -20.09
C LYS A 276 -1.11 -6.99 -19.00
N MET A 277 -1.56 -7.11 -17.75
CA MET A 277 -0.74 -7.71 -16.69
C MET A 277 -0.30 -9.13 -17.04
N LEU A 278 -1.21 -9.96 -17.55
CA LEU A 278 -0.89 -11.33 -17.97
C LEU A 278 0.07 -11.34 -19.18
N GLN A 279 -0.18 -10.47 -20.18
CA GLN A 279 0.70 -10.28 -21.33
C GLN A 279 2.11 -9.86 -20.92
N TYR A 280 2.24 -8.95 -19.95
CA TYR A 280 3.54 -8.49 -19.46
C TYR A 280 4.26 -9.53 -18.61
N ILE A 281 3.53 -10.33 -17.82
CA ILE A 281 4.12 -11.47 -17.12
C ILE A 281 4.76 -12.43 -18.12
N GLU A 282 4.02 -12.82 -19.15
CA GLU A 282 4.49 -13.70 -20.22
C GLU A 282 5.68 -13.09 -20.98
N ARG A 283 5.51 -11.85 -21.49
CA ARG A 283 6.52 -11.17 -22.33
C ARG A 283 7.82 -10.90 -21.60
N PHE A 284 7.74 -10.40 -20.36
CA PHE A 284 8.91 -9.93 -19.61
C PHE A 284 9.43 -10.95 -18.59
N ARG A 285 8.80 -12.13 -18.52
CA ARG A 285 9.16 -13.20 -17.58
C ARG A 285 9.18 -12.72 -16.13
N ILE A 286 8.17 -11.92 -15.76
CA ILE A 286 7.97 -11.46 -14.38
C ILE A 286 7.92 -12.69 -13.47
N ASN A 287 8.66 -12.70 -12.36
CA ASN A 287 8.86 -13.89 -11.53
C ASN A 287 8.27 -13.79 -10.11
N SER A 288 7.89 -12.58 -9.69
CA SER A 288 7.08 -12.36 -8.48
C SER A 288 5.91 -11.46 -8.79
N ILE A 289 4.80 -11.68 -8.07
CA ILE A 289 3.66 -10.76 -8.08
C ILE A 289 3.55 -10.13 -6.70
N THR A 290 3.68 -8.81 -6.63
CA THR A 290 3.33 -8.03 -5.43
C THR A 290 1.94 -7.43 -5.64
N ALA A 291 0.92 -7.98 -4.98
CA ALA A 291 -0.48 -7.73 -5.29
C ALA A 291 -1.35 -7.37 -4.06
N VAL A 292 -2.59 -7.04 -4.37
CA VAL A 292 -3.71 -6.86 -3.44
C VAL A 292 -4.79 -7.91 -3.72
N PRO A 293 -5.67 -8.24 -2.76
CA PRO A 293 -6.59 -9.37 -2.90
C PRO A 293 -7.44 -9.39 -4.18
N PRO A 294 -7.98 -8.26 -4.69
CA PRO A 294 -8.74 -8.28 -5.95
C PRO A 294 -7.97 -8.85 -7.15
N ILE A 295 -6.64 -8.66 -7.20
CA ILE A 295 -5.79 -9.16 -8.29
C ILE A 295 -5.60 -10.67 -8.14
N VAL A 296 -5.39 -11.16 -6.91
CA VAL A 296 -5.26 -12.60 -6.63
C VAL A 296 -6.58 -13.33 -6.89
N VAL A 297 -7.71 -12.72 -6.55
CA VAL A 297 -9.05 -13.23 -6.90
C VAL A 297 -9.23 -13.28 -8.41
N ALA A 298 -8.82 -12.24 -9.14
CA ALA A 298 -8.90 -12.23 -10.60
C ALA A 298 -8.02 -13.34 -11.22
N LEU A 299 -6.79 -13.54 -10.73
CA LEU A 299 -5.94 -14.66 -11.14
C LEU A 299 -6.64 -16.01 -10.91
N ALA A 300 -7.21 -16.21 -9.71
CA ALA A 300 -7.92 -17.43 -9.34
C ALA A 300 -9.17 -17.68 -10.19
N LYS A 301 -10.00 -16.68 -10.45
CA LYS A 301 -11.37 -16.87 -10.99
C LYS A 301 -11.52 -16.52 -12.47
N HIS A 302 -10.70 -15.61 -13.01
CA HIS A 302 -10.91 -15.11 -14.37
C HIS A 302 -10.39 -16.09 -15.45
N PRO A 303 -11.14 -16.35 -16.54
CA PRO A 303 -10.71 -17.28 -17.59
C PRO A 303 -9.40 -16.87 -18.29
N LEU A 304 -9.11 -15.57 -18.39
CA LEU A 304 -7.89 -15.08 -19.04
C LEU A 304 -6.61 -15.58 -18.36
N SER A 305 -6.61 -15.87 -17.06
CA SER A 305 -5.41 -16.38 -16.35
C SER A 305 -4.91 -17.71 -16.91
N ARG A 306 -5.74 -18.42 -17.68
CA ARG A 306 -5.41 -19.71 -18.31
C ARG A 306 -5.01 -19.57 -19.79
N LYS A 307 -4.98 -18.34 -20.32
CA LYS A 307 -4.65 -18.07 -21.74
C LYS A 307 -3.21 -17.61 -21.98
N TYR A 308 -2.47 -17.28 -20.92
CA TYR A 308 -1.12 -16.74 -20.99
C TYR A 308 -0.15 -17.64 -20.23
N ASP A 309 1.11 -17.69 -20.66
CA ASP A 309 2.16 -18.39 -19.94
C ASP A 309 2.59 -17.61 -18.68
N LEU A 310 2.22 -18.14 -17.52
CA LEU A 310 2.59 -17.61 -16.21
C LEU A 310 3.72 -18.40 -15.55
N SER A 311 4.41 -19.29 -16.26
CA SER A 311 5.41 -20.22 -15.71
C SER A 311 6.64 -19.56 -15.06
N SER A 312 6.88 -18.26 -15.29
CA SER A 312 7.99 -17.54 -14.64
C SER A 312 7.71 -17.22 -13.18
N ILE A 313 6.43 -17.20 -12.78
CA ILE A 313 6.04 -16.84 -11.42
C ILE A 313 6.52 -17.91 -10.45
N GLU A 314 7.24 -17.47 -9.42
CA GLU A 314 7.73 -18.31 -8.31
C GLU A 314 7.02 -18.00 -7.00
N SER A 315 6.50 -16.78 -6.86
CA SER A 315 5.84 -16.35 -5.63
C SER A 315 4.83 -15.23 -5.86
N ILE A 316 3.81 -15.20 -5.00
CA ILE A 316 2.81 -14.15 -4.96
C ILE A 316 2.79 -13.59 -3.53
N GLY A 317 3.16 -12.32 -3.39
CA GLY A 317 2.91 -11.53 -2.18
C GLY A 317 1.55 -10.85 -2.27
N CYS A 318 0.72 -10.98 -1.23
CA CYS A 318 -0.57 -10.30 -1.15
C CYS A 318 -0.65 -9.47 0.13
N GLY A 319 -1.06 -8.21 0.05
CA GLY A 319 -1.17 -7.35 1.23
C GLY A 319 -2.29 -6.33 1.13
N ALA A 320 -2.29 -5.36 2.06
CA ALA A 320 -3.24 -4.26 2.18
C ALA A 320 -4.68 -4.60 2.62
N ALA A 321 -5.16 -5.81 2.37
CA ALA A 321 -6.45 -6.32 2.86
C ALA A 321 -6.40 -7.86 3.04
N PRO A 322 -7.31 -8.44 3.84
CA PRO A 322 -7.37 -9.88 4.03
C PRO A 322 -7.62 -10.64 2.71
N LEU A 323 -6.97 -11.79 2.55
CA LEU A 323 -7.21 -12.75 1.48
C LEU A 323 -7.68 -14.08 2.08
N GLY A 324 -8.80 -14.61 1.60
CA GLY A 324 -9.31 -15.93 2.00
C GLY A 324 -8.35 -17.05 1.60
N GLN A 325 -8.23 -18.08 2.44
CA GLN A 325 -7.34 -19.21 2.18
C GLN A 325 -7.74 -19.97 0.92
N GLU A 326 -9.04 -20.07 0.65
CA GLU A 326 -9.57 -20.79 -0.51
C GLU A 326 -9.19 -20.13 -1.83
N ILE A 327 -9.09 -18.80 -1.85
CA ILE A 327 -8.59 -18.06 -3.03
C ILE A 327 -7.10 -18.31 -3.22
N SER A 328 -6.33 -18.38 -2.12
CA SER A 328 -4.91 -18.73 -2.16
C SER A 328 -4.70 -20.15 -2.71
N ASP A 329 -5.53 -21.10 -2.27
CA ASP A 329 -5.49 -22.47 -2.75
C ASP A 329 -5.95 -22.61 -4.21
N GLU A 330 -6.90 -21.78 -4.66
CA GLU A 330 -7.37 -21.79 -6.04
C GLU A 330 -6.35 -21.17 -7.00
N VAL A 331 -5.72 -20.05 -6.64
CA VAL A 331 -4.77 -19.38 -7.54
C VAL A 331 -3.52 -20.23 -7.77
N VAL A 332 -3.01 -20.94 -6.76
CA VAL A 332 -1.80 -21.76 -6.92
C VAL A 332 -1.99 -22.94 -7.87
N LYS A 333 -3.23 -23.34 -8.18
CA LYS A 333 -3.55 -24.39 -9.18
C LYS A 333 -3.21 -24.00 -10.61
N LEU A 334 -2.88 -22.73 -10.88
CA LEU A 334 -2.35 -22.31 -12.17
C LEU A 334 -0.95 -22.88 -12.45
N TRP A 335 -0.27 -23.39 -11.42
CA TRP A 335 1.09 -23.93 -11.52
C TRP A 335 1.17 -25.38 -11.00
N PRO A 336 2.25 -26.12 -11.35
CA PRO A 336 2.52 -27.41 -10.72
C PRO A 336 2.53 -27.32 -9.19
N VAL A 337 2.11 -28.40 -8.53
CA VAL A 337 2.00 -28.44 -7.06
C VAL A 337 3.34 -28.07 -6.42
N GLY A 338 3.32 -27.05 -5.57
CA GLY A 338 4.49 -26.57 -4.84
C GLY A 338 5.39 -25.60 -5.60
N ALA A 339 5.11 -25.29 -6.88
CA ALA A 339 5.92 -24.36 -7.66
C ALA A 339 5.74 -22.89 -7.24
N VAL A 340 4.53 -22.53 -6.77
CA VAL A 340 4.18 -21.16 -6.35
C VAL A 340 3.51 -21.17 -4.98
N THR A 341 3.91 -20.22 -4.14
CA THR A 341 3.26 -19.95 -2.85
C THR A 341 2.64 -18.55 -2.83
N VAL A 342 1.44 -18.44 -2.27
CA VAL A 342 0.83 -17.16 -1.91
C VAL A 342 1.18 -16.84 -0.46
N ARG A 343 1.78 -15.68 -0.23
CA ARG A 343 2.19 -15.20 1.09
C ARG A 343 1.48 -13.90 1.40
N GLN A 344 0.73 -13.87 2.50
CA GLN A 344 0.07 -12.64 2.95
C GLN A 344 1.03 -11.80 3.79
N GLY A 345 1.06 -10.49 3.57
CA GLY A 345 1.83 -9.53 4.37
C GLY A 345 0.92 -8.54 5.06
N TRP A 346 1.30 -8.12 6.26
CA TRP A 346 0.63 -7.08 7.02
C TRP A 346 1.53 -5.88 7.24
N GLY A 347 0.90 -4.71 7.21
CA GLY A 347 1.57 -3.44 7.30
C GLY A 347 0.59 -2.28 7.25
N MET A 348 1.10 -1.08 7.52
CA MET A 348 0.33 0.15 7.48
C MET A 348 1.25 1.35 7.24
N THR A 349 0.66 2.47 6.84
CA THR A 349 1.40 3.72 6.58
C THR A 349 2.20 4.17 7.80
N GLU A 350 1.63 4.01 9.00
CA GLU A 350 2.24 4.35 10.29
C GLU A 350 3.42 3.44 10.67
N LEU A 351 3.62 2.32 9.96
CA LEU A 351 4.80 1.45 10.05
C LEU A 351 5.65 1.54 8.78
N THR A 352 5.58 2.67 8.07
CA THR A 352 6.20 2.94 6.77
C THR A 352 5.64 2.09 5.63
N CYS A 353 5.63 0.77 5.76
CA CYS A 353 4.93 -0.15 4.87
C CYS A 353 4.72 -1.50 5.56
N SER A 354 5.63 -2.46 5.37
CA SER A 354 5.47 -3.82 5.92
C SER A 354 5.98 -3.93 7.35
N ALA A 355 5.27 -4.68 8.18
CA ALA A 355 5.66 -5.01 9.55
C ALA A 355 5.63 -6.52 9.86
N THR A 356 5.17 -7.32 8.90
CA THR A 356 5.37 -8.76 8.91
C THR A 356 6.10 -9.24 7.66
N ALA A 357 6.69 -10.42 7.78
CA ALA A 357 7.46 -11.06 6.71
C ALA A 357 7.37 -12.59 6.82
N TRP A 358 7.78 -13.27 5.75
CA TRP A 358 7.82 -14.73 5.70
C TRP A 358 9.25 -15.21 5.54
N ASP A 359 9.59 -16.28 6.24
CA ASP A 359 10.78 -17.05 5.89
C ASP A 359 10.61 -17.62 4.48
N PRO A 360 11.47 -17.22 3.51
CA PRO A 360 11.30 -17.66 2.14
C PRO A 360 11.51 -19.17 1.97
N ASN A 361 12.12 -19.84 2.96
CA ASN A 361 12.34 -21.29 2.99
C ASN A 361 11.13 -22.10 3.46
N ILE A 362 10.12 -21.42 4.02
CA ILE A 362 8.92 -22.08 4.52
C ILE A 362 7.84 -22.01 3.44
N ILE A 363 7.39 -23.19 3.01
CA ILE A 363 6.17 -23.36 2.22
C ILE A 363 5.02 -23.54 3.22
N SER A 364 4.23 -22.50 3.41
CA SER A 364 3.09 -22.50 4.32
C SER A 364 1.78 -22.44 3.53
N LYS A 365 0.77 -23.18 4.01
CA LYS A 365 -0.63 -23.05 3.58
C LYS A 365 -1.46 -22.25 4.60
N SER A 366 -0.82 -21.58 5.54
CA SER A 366 -1.50 -20.79 6.56
C SER A 366 -2.01 -19.47 5.97
N GLY A 367 -3.23 -19.07 6.37
CA GLY A 367 -3.79 -17.75 6.10
C GLY A 367 -3.18 -16.62 6.95
N SER A 368 -2.14 -16.93 7.73
CA SER A 368 -1.42 -15.95 8.55
C SER A 368 -0.80 -14.84 7.70
N VAL A 369 -0.40 -13.75 8.34
CA VAL A 369 0.39 -12.68 7.75
C VAL A 369 1.90 -12.85 7.97
N GLY A 370 2.32 -14.04 8.39
CA GLY A 370 3.72 -14.39 8.65
C GLY A 370 4.19 -14.03 10.06
N GLU A 371 5.50 -13.80 10.18
CA GLU A 371 6.18 -13.41 11.42
C GLU A 371 6.45 -11.90 11.46
N LEU A 372 6.87 -11.35 12.59
CA LEU A 372 7.28 -9.95 12.67
C LEU A 372 8.51 -9.68 11.78
N SER A 373 8.48 -8.58 11.03
CA SER A 373 9.62 -8.10 10.23
C SER A 373 10.88 -7.89 11.10
N PRO A 374 12.08 -7.90 10.50
CA PRO A 374 13.32 -7.70 11.24
C PRO A 374 13.28 -6.45 12.14
N ASN A 375 13.80 -6.58 13.36
CA ASN A 375 13.89 -5.52 14.36
C ASN A 375 12.53 -5.02 14.90
N CYS A 376 11.40 -5.61 14.50
CA CYS A 376 10.08 -5.30 15.07
C CYS A 376 9.81 -6.13 16.34
N LYS A 377 8.93 -5.58 17.16
CA LYS A 377 8.35 -6.21 18.35
C LYS A 377 6.84 -6.03 18.31
N ALA A 378 6.09 -6.95 18.92
CA ALA A 378 4.66 -6.79 19.06
C ALA A 378 4.14 -7.34 20.39
N ARG A 379 2.96 -6.87 20.79
CA ARG A 379 2.17 -7.43 21.88
C ARG A 379 0.69 -7.40 21.51
N ILE A 380 -0.10 -8.25 22.14
CA ILE A 380 -1.55 -8.25 22.01
C ILE A 380 -2.13 -7.66 23.30
N MET A 381 -2.99 -6.66 23.17
CA MET A 381 -3.69 -6.02 24.28
C MET A 381 -5.15 -6.44 24.29
N LYS A 382 -5.73 -6.58 25.48
CA LYS A 382 -7.19 -6.70 25.60
C LYS A 382 -7.85 -5.40 25.17
N VAL A 383 -8.95 -5.51 24.42
CA VAL A 383 -9.66 -4.37 23.82
C VAL A 383 -10.25 -3.43 24.89
N ASP A 384 -10.58 -3.96 26.07
CA ASP A 384 -11.06 -3.20 27.23
C ASP A 384 -9.93 -2.48 28.00
N GLY A 385 -8.67 -2.65 27.59
CA GLY A 385 -7.51 -2.08 28.25
C GLY A 385 -7.10 -2.77 29.55
N SER A 386 -7.72 -3.91 29.91
CA SER A 386 -7.46 -4.61 31.18
C SER A 386 -6.09 -5.29 31.27
N GLY A 387 -5.32 -5.33 30.18
CA GLY A 387 -3.93 -5.78 30.19
C GLY A 387 -3.48 -6.45 28.89
N GLU A 388 -2.29 -7.04 28.94
CA GLU A 388 -1.74 -7.83 27.86
C GLU A 388 -2.39 -9.22 27.79
N ILE A 389 -2.59 -9.72 26.57
CA ILE A 389 -2.91 -11.12 26.32
C ILE A 389 -1.58 -11.89 26.30
N THR A 390 -1.57 -13.05 26.96
CA THR A 390 -0.39 -13.93 27.08
C THR A 390 -0.68 -15.37 26.67
N THR A 391 -1.95 -15.69 26.38
CA THR A 391 -2.39 -17.00 25.89
C THR A 391 -2.35 -17.01 24.36
N ALA A 392 -1.80 -18.08 23.77
CA ALA A 392 -1.79 -18.24 22.31
C ALA A 392 -3.23 -18.39 21.77
N ASN A 393 -3.45 -17.99 20.51
CA ASN A 393 -4.75 -18.05 19.83
C ASN A 393 -5.89 -17.22 20.47
N GLU A 394 -5.58 -16.36 21.44
CA GLU A 394 -6.54 -15.42 22.03
C GLU A 394 -6.48 -14.08 21.29
N PRO A 395 -7.57 -13.62 20.62
CA PRO A 395 -7.56 -12.37 19.88
C PRO A 395 -7.57 -11.12 20.77
N GLY A 396 -6.83 -10.09 20.35
CA GLY A 396 -6.85 -8.76 20.97
C GLY A 396 -6.29 -7.67 20.06
N GLU A 397 -6.20 -6.43 20.54
CA GLU A 397 -5.65 -5.32 19.79
C GLU A 397 -4.14 -5.52 19.57
N PHE A 398 -3.72 -5.51 18.30
CA PHE A 398 -2.33 -5.70 17.91
C PHE A 398 -1.55 -4.41 18.12
N TRP A 399 -0.52 -4.45 18.96
CA TRP A 399 0.37 -3.31 19.20
C TRP A 399 1.77 -3.62 18.68
N VAL A 400 2.34 -2.72 17.89
CA VAL A 400 3.61 -2.96 17.19
C VAL A 400 4.63 -1.86 17.49
N SER A 401 5.88 -2.24 17.67
CA SER A 401 7.03 -1.35 17.84
C SER A 401 8.15 -1.76 16.90
N GLY A 402 8.99 -0.81 16.50
CA GLY A 402 10.13 -1.09 15.63
C GLY A 402 10.69 0.17 14.98
N PRO A 403 11.83 0.05 14.26
CA PRO A 403 12.47 1.19 13.60
C PRO A 403 11.67 1.75 12.41
N THR A 404 10.66 1.02 11.93
CA THR A 404 9.76 1.44 10.84
C THR A 404 8.60 2.32 11.31
N LEU A 405 8.43 2.46 12.63
CA LEU A 405 7.36 3.22 13.26
C LEU A 405 7.47 4.71 12.93
N MET A 406 6.36 5.31 12.49
CA MET A 406 6.25 6.73 12.20
C MET A 406 6.73 7.61 13.36
N ARG A 407 7.13 8.84 13.02
CA ARG A 407 7.44 9.84 14.04
C ARG A 407 6.17 10.32 14.75
N SER A 408 5.18 10.77 13.99
CA SER A 408 3.86 11.23 14.48
C SER A 408 2.92 11.47 13.31
N TYR A 409 1.69 11.90 13.58
CA TYR A 409 0.87 12.55 12.57
C TYR A 409 1.25 14.03 12.42
N TRP A 410 1.22 14.53 11.19
CA TRP A 410 1.50 15.91 10.83
C TRP A 410 0.41 16.84 11.36
N ASN A 411 0.78 17.84 12.16
CA ASN A 411 -0.14 18.82 12.76
C ASN A 411 -1.34 18.20 13.52
N LYS A 412 -1.16 16.99 14.09
CA LYS A 412 -2.18 16.28 14.90
C LYS A 412 -1.57 15.61 16.15
N PRO A 413 -1.09 16.37 17.15
CA PRO A 413 -0.47 15.80 18.35
C PRO A 413 -1.43 14.92 19.17
N GLU A 414 -2.72 15.23 19.20
CA GLU A 414 -3.77 14.50 19.92
C GLU A 414 -3.98 13.13 19.28
N ALA A 415 -4.18 13.09 17.97
CA ALA A 415 -4.28 11.83 17.24
C ALA A 415 -3.00 10.98 17.38
N THR A 416 -1.84 11.63 17.52
CA THR A 416 -0.57 10.94 17.78
C THR A 416 -0.58 10.31 19.17
N LYS A 417 -1.00 11.06 20.20
CA LYS A 417 -1.08 10.58 21.58
C LYS A 417 -2.09 9.43 21.74
N GLU A 418 -3.20 9.48 21.02
CA GLU A 418 -4.20 8.40 21.01
C GLU A 418 -3.71 7.12 20.32
N THR A 419 -2.81 7.27 19.34
CA THR A 419 -2.33 6.17 18.49
C THR A 419 -1.01 5.58 19.00
N ILE A 420 -0.20 6.35 19.72
CA ILE A 420 1.11 5.92 20.23
C ILE A 420 1.06 5.82 21.75
N ALA A 421 1.15 4.60 22.26
CA ALA A 421 1.45 4.35 23.67
C ALA A 421 2.95 4.39 23.90
N VAL A 422 3.38 4.85 25.08
CA VAL A 422 4.79 4.89 25.48
C VAL A 422 4.91 4.21 26.84
N ASP A 423 5.70 3.14 26.89
CA ASP A 423 5.99 2.45 28.14
C ASP A 423 6.97 3.28 29.00
N ALA A 424 7.12 2.93 30.29
CA ALA A 424 7.97 3.67 31.22
C ALA A 424 9.46 3.70 30.82
N ASP A 425 9.91 2.70 30.05
CA ASP A 425 11.27 2.61 29.49
C ASP A 425 11.46 3.45 28.22
N GLY A 426 10.42 4.15 27.76
CA GLY A 426 10.42 4.95 26.54
C GLY A 426 10.09 4.17 25.26
N THR A 427 9.77 2.88 25.33
CA THR A 427 9.37 2.09 24.17
C THR A 427 8.05 2.63 23.62
N ARG A 428 8.07 3.06 22.34
CA ARG A 428 6.89 3.52 21.63
C ARG A 428 6.18 2.35 20.97
N TRP A 429 4.88 2.21 21.23
CA TRP A 429 3.99 1.21 20.66
C TRP A 429 2.91 1.87 19.82
N LEU A 430 2.76 1.40 18.58
CA LEU A 430 1.63 1.74 17.74
C LEU A 430 0.43 0.90 18.13
N LYS A 431 -0.64 1.57 18.56
CA LYS A 431 -1.98 0.98 18.64
C LYS A 431 -2.53 0.88 17.23
N THR A 432 -2.51 -0.32 16.64
CA THR A 432 -2.79 -0.48 15.20
C THR A 432 -4.28 -0.31 14.88
N GLY A 433 -5.16 -0.54 15.86
CA GLY A 433 -6.60 -0.66 15.65
C GLY A 433 -7.01 -1.93 14.90
N ASP A 434 -6.09 -2.88 14.69
CA ASP A 434 -6.37 -4.20 14.12
C ASP A 434 -6.43 -5.24 15.25
N ILE A 435 -7.35 -6.20 15.13
CA ILE A 435 -7.44 -7.36 16.03
C ILE A 435 -6.60 -8.48 15.46
N ALA A 436 -5.70 -9.03 16.27
CA ALA A 436 -4.83 -10.11 15.88
C ALA A 436 -4.72 -11.18 16.97
N TYR A 437 -4.27 -12.37 16.57
CA TYR A 437 -3.76 -13.38 17.48
C TYR A 437 -2.45 -13.96 16.93
N ILE A 438 -1.70 -14.63 17.81
CA ILE A 438 -0.49 -15.38 17.45
C ILE A 438 -0.69 -16.86 17.77
N GLU A 439 -0.27 -17.75 16.87
CA GLU A 439 -0.45 -19.21 17.03
C GLU A 439 0.32 -19.78 18.23
N ARG A 440 1.48 -19.19 18.53
CA ARG A 440 2.33 -19.51 19.67
C ARG A 440 3.21 -18.32 20.03
N TYR A 441 3.49 -18.11 21.31
CA TYR A 441 4.48 -17.14 21.74
C TYR A 441 5.90 -17.69 21.55
N GLY A 442 6.82 -16.85 21.09
CA GLY A 442 8.22 -17.21 20.83
C GLY A 442 8.61 -17.12 19.36
N GLU A 443 9.82 -17.59 19.04
CA GLU A 443 10.36 -17.52 17.69
C GLU A 443 9.54 -18.34 16.68
N GLY A 444 9.37 -17.80 15.48
CA GLY A 444 8.60 -18.45 14.42
C GLY A 444 7.08 -18.39 14.59
N GLY A 445 6.56 -17.70 15.62
CA GLY A 445 5.13 -17.58 15.85
C GLY A 445 4.43 -16.80 14.72
N LEU A 446 3.44 -17.44 14.09
CA LEU A 446 2.69 -16.84 12.99
C LEU A 446 1.55 -15.97 13.52
N TRP A 447 1.43 -14.79 12.94
CA TRP A 447 0.42 -13.78 13.28
C TRP A 447 -0.76 -13.85 12.33
N HIS A 448 -1.96 -13.72 12.88
CA HIS A 448 -3.20 -13.68 12.12
C HIS A 448 -3.94 -12.39 12.41
N ILE A 449 -4.41 -11.74 11.36
CA ILE A 449 -5.23 -10.53 11.48
C ILE A 449 -6.68 -10.95 11.30
N VAL A 450 -7.52 -10.66 12.29
CA VAL A 450 -8.94 -11.00 12.30
C VAL A 450 -9.72 -9.97 11.48
N ASP A 451 -9.70 -8.71 11.93
CA ASP A 451 -10.27 -7.56 11.22
C ASP A 451 -9.81 -6.27 11.90
N ARG A 452 -10.29 -5.12 11.42
CA ARG A 452 -10.15 -3.84 12.12
C ARG A 452 -11.16 -3.74 13.25
N LEU A 453 -10.72 -3.31 14.43
CA LEU A 453 -11.55 -3.11 15.62
C LEU A 453 -12.83 -2.31 15.31
N LYS A 454 -12.71 -1.26 14.51
CA LYS A 454 -13.82 -0.37 14.12
C LYS A 454 -14.73 -0.91 13.02
N GLU A 455 -14.31 -1.96 12.30
CA GLU A 455 -15.12 -2.56 11.24
C GLU A 455 -15.95 -3.75 11.76
N LEU A 456 -15.60 -4.32 12.92
CA LEU A 456 -16.34 -5.39 13.59
C LEU A 456 -17.81 -5.00 13.81
N ILE A 457 -18.70 -5.92 13.45
CA ILE A 457 -20.15 -5.80 13.58
C ILE A 457 -20.58 -6.37 14.93
N LYS A 458 -21.34 -5.59 15.71
CA LYS A 458 -21.73 -5.95 17.08
C LYS A 458 -23.07 -6.67 17.12
N VAL A 459 -23.06 -7.97 16.82
CA VAL A 459 -24.27 -8.79 16.77
C VAL A 459 -24.57 -9.40 18.15
N LYS A 460 -25.50 -8.80 18.90
CA LYS A 460 -25.96 -9.28 20.22
C LYS A 460 -24.81 -9.57 21.20
N GLY A 461 -23.84 -8.66 21.28
CA GLY A 461 -22.65 -8.79 22.12
C GLY A 461 -21.50 -9.58 21.50
N ASN A 462 -21.69 -10.23 20.35
CA ASN A 462 -20.62 -10.87 19.59
C ASN A 462 -19.96 -9.87 18.65
N GLN A 463 -18.65 -9.98 18.48
CA GLN A 463 -17.89 -9.23 17.47
C GLN A 463 -17.76 -10.10 16.23
N VAL A 464 -18.44 -9.70 15.16
CA VAL A 464 -18.42 -10.41 13.88
C VAL A 464 -17.50 -9.66 12.93
N ALA A 465 -16.49 -10.34 12.40
CA ALA A 465 -15.56 -9.78 11.41
C ALA A 465 -16.19 -9.80 10.01
N PRO A 466 -16.42 -8.63 9.37
CA PRO A 466 -16.79 -8.60 7.96
C PRO A 466 -15.89 -9.42 7.04
N ALA A 467 -14.57 -9.36 7.25
CA ALA A 467 -13.60 -10.07 6.40
C ALA A 467 -13.78 -11.59 6.44
N GLU A 468 -14.15 -12.15 7.59
CA GLU A 468 -14.45 -13.57 7.73
C GLU A 468 -15.68 -13.96 6.89
N LEU A 469 -16.75 -13.17 6.95
CA LEU A 469 -17.96 -13.43 6.18
C LEU A 469 -17.71 -13.28 4.68
N GLU A 470 -16.89 -12.32 4.28
CA GLU A 470 -16.47 -12.11 2.89
C GLU A 470 -15.70 -13.31 2.35
N ALA A 471 -14.76 -13.85 3.12
CA ALA A 471 -13.99 -15.04 2.74
C ALA A 471 -14.92 -16.24 2.49
N VAL A 472 -15.83 -16.53 3.42
CA VAL A 472 -16.81 -17.62 3.27
C VAL A 472 -17.71 -17.38 2.06
N LEU A 473 -18.23 -16.15 1.86
CA LEU A 473 -19.09 -15.84 0.72
C LEU A 473 -18.39 -16.03 -0.63
N LEU A 474 -17.07 -15.79 -0.70
CA LEU A 474 -16.29 -15.99 -1.93
C LEU A 474 -16.14 -17.46 -2.34
N GLU A 475 -16.39 -18.43 -1.45
CA GLU A 475 -16.46 -19.86 -1.79
C GLU A 475 -17.70 -20.19 -2.64
N ASN A 476 -18.76 -19.38 -2.56
CA ASN A 476 -19.98 -19.62 -3.30
C ASN A 476 -19.77 -19.35 -4.79
N LYS A 477 -20.09 -20.34 -5.65
CA LYS A 477 -19.92 -20.22 -7.11
C LYS A 477 -20.73 -19.09 -7.74
N GLY A 478 -21.81 -18.65 -7.09
CA GLY A 478 -22.61 -17.49 -7.50
C GLY A 478 -22.00 -16.13 -7.15
N VAL A 479 -20.85 -16.08 -6.48
CA VAL A 479 -20.23 -14.85 -5.98
C VAL A 479 -18.89 -14.59 -6.68
N THR A 480 -18.83 -13.49 -7.43
CA THR A 480 -17.61 -13.01 -8.09
C THR A 480 -16.77 -12.15 -7.14
N ASP A 481 -17.40 -11.22 -6.44
CA ASP A 481 -16.80 -10.28 -5.48
C ASP A 481 -17.83 -9.94 -4.40
N VAL A 482 -17.38 -9.53 -3.21
CA VAL A 482 -18.29 -9.28 -2.07
C VAL A 482 -17.72 -8.25 -1.10
N ALA A 483 -18.62 -7.53 -0.43
CA ALA A 483 -18.31 -6.73 0.74
C ALA A 483 -19.42 -6.86 1.79
N VAL A 484 -19.03 -6.99 3.06
CA VAL A 484 -19.93 -7.11 4.20
C VAL A 484 -19.84 -5.86 5.07
N VAL A 485 -20.99 -5.34 5.50
CA VAL A 485 -21.06 -4.19 6.42
C VAL A 485 -22.05 -4.48 7.53
N GLY A 486 -21.87 -3.84 8.68
CA GLY A 486 -22.88 -3.82 9.73
C GLY A 486 -23.99 -2.83 9.39
N VAL A 487 -25.24 -3.25 9.57
CA VAL A 487 -26.43 -2.41 9.47
C VAL A 487 -27.24 -2.50 10.76
N THR A 488 -27.81 -1.39 11.20
CA THR A 488 -28.69 -1.38 12.37
C THR A 488 -30.13 -1.60 11.93
N ILE A 489 -30.75 -2.65 12.45
CA ILE A 489 -32.16 -3.00 12.23
C ILE A 489 -32.81 -3.17 13.59
N ASN A 490 -33.82 -2.37 13.90
CA ASN A 490 -34.50 -2.37 15.21
C ASN A 490 -33.53 -2.20 16.38
N GLY A 491 -32.51 -1.33 16.23
CA GLY A 491 -31.51 -1.08 17.26
C GLY A 491 -30.45 -2.17 17.47
N GLU A 492 -30.46 -3.27 16.71
CA GLU A 492 -29.42 -4.30 16.73
C GLU A 492 -28.58 -4.25 15.44
N GLU A 493 -27.26 -4.40 15.55
CA GLU A 493 -26.43 -4.56 14.36
C GLU A 493 -26.53 -5.98 13.79
N ALA A 494 -26.67 -6.06 12.47
CA ALA A 494 -26.71 -7.29 11.69
C ALA A 494 -25.76 -7.19 10.47
N PRO A 495 -25.11 -8.29 10.05
CA PRO A 495 -24.33 -8.31 8.83
C PRO A 495 -25.21 -8.19 7.57
N ARG A 496 -24.83 -7.31 6.65
CA ARG A 496 -25.38 -7.19 5.27
C ARG A 496 -24.27 -7.41 4.27
N ALA A 497 -24.53 -8.18 3.21
CA ALA A 497 -23.59 -8.39 2.11
C ALA A 497 -24.01 -7.66 0.83
N TYR A 498 -23.06 -6.99 0.19
CA TYR A 498 -23.16 -6.55 -1.20
C TYR A 498 -22.36 -7.52 -2.07
N VAL A 499 -22.99 -8.07 -3.10
CA VAL A 499 -22.44 -9.16 -3.90
C VAL A 499 -22.41 -8.76 -5.37
N VAL A 500 -21.27 -8.98 -6.03
CA VAL A 500 -21.20 -9.01 -7.49
C VAL A 500 -21.51 -10.44 -7.93
N PRO A 501 -22.65 -10.70 -8.57
CA PRO A 501 -23.04 -12.06 -8.92
C PRO A 501 -22.17 -12.64 -10.03
N ASN A 502 -22.00 -13.96 -10.03
CA ASN A 502 -21.46 -14.69 -11.17
C ASN A 502 -22.59 -14.96 -12.17
N SER A 503 -22.55 -14.30 -13.33
CA SER A 503 -23.59 -14.42 -14.36
C SER A 503 -23.75 -15.84 -14.92
N ALA A 504 -22.75 -16.71 -14.75
CA ALA A 504 -22.82 -18.12 -15.15
C ALA A 504 -23.63 -19.00 -14.18
N VAL A 505 -23.96 -18.51 -12.98
CA VAL A 505 -24.66 -19.28 -11.94
C VAL A 505 -25.93 -18.55 -11.53
N LYS A 506 -27.09 -19.15 -11.78
CA LYS A 506 -28.38 -18.59 -11.37
C LYS A 506 -28.62 -18.81 -9.88
N GLN A 507 -28.36 -17.79 -9.06
CA GLN A 507 -28.71 -17.74 -7.64
C GLN A 507 -29.33 -16.39 -7.30
N SER A 508 -30.36 -16.38 -6.45
CA SER A 508 -30.95 -15.16 -5.92
C SER A 508 -30.20 -14.68 -4.66
N GLU A 509 -30.44 -13.43 -4.25
CA GLU A 509 -29.97 -12.87 -2.98
C GLU A 509 -30.37 -13.77 -1.78
N LYS A 510 -31.58 -14.34 -1.81
CA LYS A 510 -32.08 -15.25 -0.78
C LYS A 510 -31.33 -16.59 -0.77
N ASP A 511 -30.97 -17.11 -1.94
CA ASP A 511 -30.21 -18.37 -2.04
C ASP A 511 -28.82 -18.20 -1.44
N ILE A 512 -28.16 -17.06 -1.67
CA ILE A 512 -26.85 -16.76 -1.08
C ILE A 512 -26.95 -16.57 0.44
N ALA A 513 -27.97 -15.85 0.92
CA ALA A 513 -28.20 -15.71 2.35
C ALA A 513 -28.41 -17.07 3.03
N LYS A 514 -29.29 -17.91 2.47
CA LYS A 514 -29.56 -19.27 2.98
C LYS A 514 -28.33 -20.19 2.88
N TRP A 515 -27.53 -20.05 1.83
CA TRP A 515 -26.28 -20.77 1.69
C TRP A 515 -25.30 -20.39 2.81
N MET A 516 -25.21 -19.09 3.16
CA MET A 516 -24.38 -18.62 4.27
C MET A 516 -24.82 -19.19 5.62
N GLU A 517 -26.12 -19.38 5.84
CA GLU A 517 -26.64 -20.01 7.07
C GLU A 517 -26.14 -21.44 7.25
N SER A 518 -25.86 -22.16 6.16
CA SER A 518 -25.27 -23.51 6.20
C SER A 518 -23.77 -23.53 6.49
N LYS A 519 -23.11 -22.37 6.41
CA LYS A 519 -21.65 -22.21 6.53
C LYS A 519 -21.20 -21.50 7.79
N ALA A 520 -22.11 -20.80 8.47
CA ALA A 520 -21.79 -19.98 9.62
C ALA A 520 -22.81 -20.11 10.76
N VAL A 521 -22.35 -19.84 11.98
CA VAL A 521 -23.19 -19.80 13.18
C VAL A 521 -24.19 -18.64 13.13
N ARG A 522 -25.31 -18.75 13.87
CA ARG A 522 -26.47 -17.86 13.73
C ARG A 522 -26.19 -16.37 13.85
N TYR A 523 -25.31 -15.95 14.76
CA TYR A 523 -24.98 -14.53 14.93
C TYR A 523 -24.11 -13.97 13.78
N LYS A 524 -23.63 -14.82 12.86
CA LYS A 524 -22.91 -14.44 11.63
C LYS A 524 -23.78 -14.45 10.38
N TRP A 525 -25.05 -14.80 10.50
CA TRP A 525 -25.98 -14.83 9.36
C TRP A 525 -26.21 -13.43 8.81
N LEU A 526 -26.49 -13.36 7.50
CA LEU A 526 -26.72 -12.10 6.77
C LEU A 526 -28.13 -11.54 7.02
N LEU A 527 -28.48 -11.32 8.29
CA LEU A 527 -29.79 -10.81 8.71
C LEU A 527 -30.03 -9.36 8.27
N GLY A 528 -28.96 -8.64 7.91
CA GLY A 528 -29.01 -7.35 7.23
C GLY A 528 -29.33 -7.44 5.73
N GLY A 529 -29.44 -8.65 5.18
CA GLY A 529 -29.76 -8.95 3.79
C GLY A 529 -28.56 -9.13 2.88
N VAL A 530 -28.84 -9.57 1.65
CA VAL A 530 -27.89 -9.64 0.53
C VAL A 530 -28.39 -8.70 -0.55
N LYS A 531 -27.49 -7.93 -1.17
CA LYS A 531 -27.81 -7.02 -2.26
C LYS A 531 -26.88 -7.23 -3.45
N PHE A 532 -27.41 -7.43 -4.65
CA PHE A 532 -26.62 -7.47 -5.87
C PHE A 532 -26.20 -6.07 -6.32
N VAL A 533 -24.94 -5.95 -6.73
CA VAL A 533 -24.31 -4.73 -7.26
C VAL A 533 -23.41 -5.08 -8.44
N ASP A 534 -23.17 -4.10 -9.31
CA ASP A 534 -22.31 -4.30 -10.49
C ASP A 534 -20.83 -4.42 -10.11
N ALA A 535 -20.40 -3.67 -9.08
CA ALA A 535 -19.03 -3.68 -8.58
C ALA A 535 -18.97 -3.34 -7.08
N ILE A 536 -17.99 -3.90 -6.37
CA ILE A 536 -17.66 -3.49 -5.00
C ILE A 536 -16.80 -2.22 -5.04
N PRO A 537 -17.21 -1.13 -4.37
CA PRO A 537 -16.43 0.10 -4.36
C PRO A 537 -15.13 -0.10 -3.57
N LYS A 538 -13.99 0.06 -4.25
CA LYS A 538 -12.64 -0.10 -3.70
C LYS A 538 -11.79 1.12 -4.05
N ASN A 539 -10.84 1.48 -3.20
CA ASN A 539 -9.82 2.48 -3.55
C ASN A 539 -8.74 1.86 -4.47
N PRO A 540 -7.83 2.66 -5.05
CA PRO A 540 -6.76 2.14 -5.92
C PRO A 540 -5.79 1.17 -5.24
N SER A 541 -5.72 1.13 -3.91
CA SER A 541 -4.96 0.12 -3.15
C SER A 541 -5.77 -1.13 -2.82
N GLY A 542 -6.95 -1.31 -3.43
CA GLY A 542 -7.79 -2.51 -3.32
C GLY A 542 -8.64 -2.58 -2.04
N LYS A 543 -8.59 -1.58 -1.16
CA LYS A 543 -9.37 -1.55 0.08
C LYS A 543 -10.82 -1.19 -0.20
N ILE A 544 -11.74 -1.97 0.38
CA ILE A 544 -13.20 -1.72 0.30
C ILE A 544 -13.52 -0.37 0.93
N LEU A 545 -14.28 0.45 0.21
CA LEU A 545 -14.83 1.73 0.68
C LEU A 545 -16.07 1.50 1.56
N ARG A 546 -15.89 0.81 2.70
CA ARG A 546 -17.00 0.37 3.59
C ARG A 546 -17.92 1.50 4.04
N ARG A 547 -17.40 2.72 4.21
CA ARG A 547 -18.22 3.89 4.54
C ARG A 547 -19.29 4.15 3.49
N ALA A 548 -18.94 4.13 2.21
CA ALA A 548 -19.89 4.33 1.13
C ALA A 548 -20.97 3.25 1.13
N LEU A 549 -20.59 1.98 1.38
CA LEU A 549 -21.52 0.86 1.49
C LEU A 549 -22.43 0.94 2.72
N ARG A 550 -21.93 1.45 3.86
CA ARG A 550 -22.75 1.72 5.06
C ARG A 550 -23.73 2.86 4.81
N ASP A 551 -23.29 3.95 4.18
CA ASP A 551 -24.14 5.08 3.81
C ASP A 551 -25.24 4.65 2.83
N GLN A 552 -24.91 3.77 1.89
CA GLN A 552 -25.89 3.12 1.00
C GLN A 552 -26.83 2.21 1.79
N ALA A 553 -26.31 1.37 2.68
CA ALA A 553 -27.11 0.43 3.45
C ALA A 553 -28.11 1.13 4.38
N ALA A 554 -27.71 2.27 4.96
CA ALA A 554 -28.57 3.10 5.79
C ALA A 554 -29.77 3.66 5.01
N LYS A 555 -29.63 3.88 3.70
CA LYS A 555 -30.75 4.28 2.82
C LYS A 555 -31.64 3.10 2.42
N GLU A 556 -31.07 1.90 2.33
CA GLU A 556 -31.76 0.71 1.84
C GLU A 556 -32.53 -0.05 2.93
N VAL A 557 -31.93 -0.24 4.10
CA VAL A 557 -32.45 -1.15 5.15
C VAL A 557 -32.29 -0.65 6.58
N GLY A 558 -31.61 0.48 6.80
CA GLY A 558 -31.41 1.02 8.15
C GLY A 558 -32.71 1.55 8.76
N ASP A 559 -32.80 1.51 10.10
CA ASP A 559 -33.66 2.43 10.83
C ASP A 559 -33.35 3.83 10.28
N ARG A 560 -34.35 4.65 9.87
CA ARG A 560 -34.16 5.94 9.16
C ARG A 560 -33.30 6.99 9.88
N LYS A 561 -32.66 6.65 11.00
CA LYS A 561 -31.64 7.42 11.71
C LYS A 561 -30.38 6.56 11.91
N PRO A 562 -29.26 6.86 11.26
CA PRO A 562 -27.98 6.25 11.63
C PRO A 562 -27.68 6.60 13.09
N SER A 563 -27.58 5.62 13.98
CA SER A 563 -26.95 5.86 15.28
C SER A 563 -25.45 5.92 15.05
N ALA A 564 -24.82 7.03 15.43
CA ALA A 564 -23.36 7.09 15.50
C ALA A 564 -22.84 5.94 16.37
N SER A 565 -21.80 5.25 15.92
CA SER A 565 -21.04 4.32 16.77
C SER A 565 -20.65 5.09 18.04
N LYS A 566 -21.11 4.63 19.21
CA LYS A 566 -20.81 5.24 20.52
C LYS A 566 -19.37 5.00 20.99
N LEU A 567 -18.43 4.77 20.07
CA LEU A 567 -17.01 4.66 20.36
C LEU A 567 -16.28 5.64 19.44
N ALA A 568 -16.25 6.88 19.90
CA ALA A 568 -15.20 7.85 19.64
C ALA A 568 -14.53 8.15 20.98
#